data_AF-A0A1Q7T162-F1
#
_entry.id   AF-A0A1Q7T162-F1
#
_cell.length_a   1.000
_cell.length_b   1.000
_cell.length_c   1.000
_cell.angle_alpha   90.00
_cell.angle_beta   90.00
_cell.angle_gamma   90.00
#
_symmetry.space_group_name_H-M   'P 1'
#
loop_
_entity.id
_entity.type
_entity.pdbx_description
1 polymer ?
#
loop_
_entity_poly.entity_id
_entity_poly.type
_entity_poly.pdbx_seq_one_letter_code
_entity_poly.pdbx_strand_id
1 'polypeptide(L)'
;MDKRLPIAMVVQLAQGQGQPIKGSEVTYTDNISVNGARVVSTHAWQAGEIVQLTSLRDETTIRGKVIYCQKLVDDRYCIGLNFSGRPVTWSTFRSYSRT
;
A
#
# COMPACT_ATOMS: atom_id res chain seq x y z
N MET A 1 13.95 -5.26 11.30
CA MET A 1 13.12 -4.20 10.70
C MET A 1 13.58 -4.03 9.27
N ASP A 2 12.69 -4.10 8.28
CA ASP A 2 13.08 -3.92 6.88
C ASP A 2 13.45 -2.45 6.60
N LYS A 3 14.49 -2.23 5.76
CA LYS A 3 14.83 -0.88 5.25
C LYS A 3 13.61 -0.33 4.50
N ARG A 4 13.16 0.86 4.91
CA ARG A 4 12.04 1.59 4.29
C ARG A 4 12.57 2.77 3.50
N LEU A 5 12.09 2.91 2.27
CA LEU A 5 12.40 4.03 1.40
C LEU A 5 11.21 5.02 1.43
N PRO A 6 11.46 6.32 1.72
CA PRO A 6 10.42 7.35 1.77
C PRO A 6 10.06 7.80 0.35
N ILE A 7 9.37 6.93 -0.39
CA ILE A 7 9.02 7.16 -1.80
C ILE A 7 7.50 7.31 -1.92
N ALA A 8 7.09 8.42 -2.52
CA ALA A 8 5.74 8.63 -3.00
C ALA A 8 5.57 8.01 -4.39
N MET A 9 4.93 6.84 -4.46
CA MET A 9 4.49 6.25 -5.73
C MET A 9 2.97 6.30 -5.81
N VAL A 10 2.46 6.62 -7.00
CA VAL A 10 1.01 6.57 -7.27
C VAL A 10 0.59 5.12 -7.44
N VAL A 11 -0.45 4.74 -6.71
CA VAL A 11 -1.00 3.39 -6.66
C VAL A 11 -2.52 3.43 -6.71
N GLN A 12 -3.12 2.38 -7.25
CA GLN A 12 -4.53 2.12 -7.06
C GLN A 12 -4.71 1.18 -5.86
N LEU A 13 -5.48 1.60 -4.88
CA LEU A 13 -5.85 0.81 -3.71
C LEU A 13 -7.30 0.31 -3.88
N ALA A 14 -7.52 -0.98 -3.61
CA ALA A 14 -8.83 -1.60 -3.70
C ALA A 14 -9.01 -2.68 -2.64
N GLN A 15 -10.26 -3.00 -2.32
CA GLN A 15 -10.57 -4.13 -1.45
C GLN A 15 -10.19 -5.44 -2.16
N GLY A 16 -9.39 -6.28 -1.49
CA GLY A 16 -8.81 -7.48 -2.09
C GLY A 16 -9.57 -8.77 -1.84
N GLN A 17 -10.67 -8.72 -1.08
CA GLN A 17 -11.50 -9.87 -0.70
C GLN A 17 -12.99 -9.49 -0.64
N GLY A 18 -13.86 -10.44 -0.99
CA GLY A 18 -15.32 -10.28 -0.90
C GLY A 18 -15.90 -9.30 -1.92
N GLN A 19 -17.18 -8.96 -1.74
CA GLN A 19 -17.82 -7.90 -2.51
C GLN A 19 -17.20 -6.55 -2.12
N PRO A 20 -16.73 -5.72 -3.08
CA PRO A 20 -16.13 -4.43 -2.76
C PRO A 20 -17.15 -3.50 -2.11
N ILE A 21 -16.97 -3.25 -0.81
CA ILE A 21 -17.76 -2.27 -0.04
C ILE A 21 -17.07 -0.91 -0.15
N LYS A 22 -15.73 -0.91 -0.07
CA LYS A 22 -14.89 0.24 -0.35
C LYS A 22 -14.61 0.28 -1.85
N GLY A 23 -14.85 1.43 -2.48
CA GLY A 23 -14.49 1.65 -3.88
C GLY A 23 -12.98 1.54 -4.08
N SER A 24 -12.54 1.48 -5.34
CA SER A 24 -11.13 1.64 -5.64
C SER A 24 -10.77 3.13 -5.64
N GLU A 25 -9.62 3.47 -5.09
CA GLU A 25 -9.09 4.83 -5.09
C GLU A 25 -7.69 4.88 -5.68
N VAL A 26 -7.37 5.98 -6.36
CA VAL A 26 -5.99 6.30 -6.75
C VAL A 26 -5.38 7.15 -5.65
N THR A 27 -4.27 6.68 -5.10
CA THR A 27 -3.60 7.27 -3.93
C THR A 27 -2.08 7.10 -4.05
N TYR A 28 -1.33 7.33 -2.96
CA TYR A 28 0.12 7.22 -2.94
C TYR A 28 0.68 6.52 -1.69
N THR A 29 1.87 5.95 -1.85
CA THR A 29 2.68 5.43 -0.74
C THR A 29 3.37 6.57 0.02
N ASP A 30 3.43 6.49 1.35
CA ASP A 30 4.30 7.33 2.17
C ASP A 30 5.73 6.75 2.24
N ASN A 31 5.81 5.42 2.40
CA ASN A 31 7.06 4.69 2.33
C ASN A 31 6.85 3.23 1.93
N ILE A 32 7.91 2.60 1.43
CA ILE A 32 7.89 1.22 0.93
C ILE A 32 9.09 0.45 1.48
N SER A 33 8.89 -0.83 1.75
CA SER A 33 9.92 -1.82 2.06
C SER A 33 9.68 -3.07 1.21
N VAL A 34 10.62 -4.01 1.27
CA VAL A 34 10.49 -5.29 0.56
C VAL A 34 9.22 -6.06 0.94
N ASN A 35 8.78 -5.99 2.21
CA ASN A 35 7.66 -6.76 2.74
C ASN A 35 6.41 -5.93 3.05
N GLY A 36 6.39 -4.65 2.71
CA GLY A 36 5.25 -3.81 3.09
C GLY A 36 5.35 -2.38 2.62
N ALA A 37 4.25 -1.65 2.74
CA ALA A 37 4.17 -0.23 2.44
C ALA A 37 3.32 0.50 3.48
N ARG A 38 3.53 1.79 3.58
CA ARG A 38 2.64 2.71 4.25
C ARG A 38 1.93 3.52 3.17
N VAL A 39 0.59 3.54 3.19
CA VAL A 39 -0.23 4.08 2.10
C VAL A 39 -1.23 5.08 2.67
N VAL A 40 -1.48 6.17 1.95
CA VAL A 40 -2.55 7.11 2.29
C VAL A 40 -3.87 6.62 1.70
N SER A 41 -4.99 6.82 2.38
CA SER A 41 -6.30 6.37 1.91
C SER A 41 -7.39 7.32 2.39
N THR A 42 -8.47 7.46 1.63
CA THR A 42 -9.69 8.15 2.10
C THR A 42 -10.59 7.25 2.95
N HIS A 43 -10.31 5.94 2.99
CA HIS A 43 -11.14 4.96 3.68
C HIS A 43 -10.52 4.50 5.01
N ALA A 44 -11.37 4.31 6.03
CA ALA A 44 -10.99 3.69 7.28
C ALA A 44 -10.90 2.16 7.10
N TRP A 45 -9.70 1.65 6.84
CA TRP A 45 -9.44 0.21 6.77
C TRP A 45 -9.34 -0.41 8.17
N GLN A 46 -9.77 -1.66 8.30
CA GLN A 46 -9.66 -2.45 9.51
C GLN A 46 -8.42 -3.33 9.47
N ALA A 47 -7.74 -3.48 10.61
CA ALA A 47 -6.64 -4.42 10.73
C ALA A 47 -7.12 -5.84 10.39
N GLY A 48 -6.37 -6.54 9.55
CA GLY A 48 -6.74 -7.84 9.03
C GLY A 48 -7.36 -7.84 7.64
N GLU A 49 -7.92 -6.73 7.17
CA GLU A 49 -8.46 -6.64 5.82
C GLU A 49 -7.36 -6.88 4.77
N ILE A 50 -7.74 -7.57 3.70
CA ILE A 50 -6.88 -7.78 2.54
C ILE A 50 -7.20 -6.71 1.51
N VAL A 51 -6.16 -6.00 1.07
CA VAL A 51 -6.22 -5.01 0.01
C VAL A 51 -5.43 -5.46 -1.20
N GLN A 52 -5.82 -4.96 -2.36
CA GLN A 52 -5.03 -4.98 -3.57
C GLN A 52 -4.41 -3.60 -3.76
N LEU A 53 -3.11 -3.59 -4.04
CA LEU A 53 -2.34 -2.40 -4.29
C LEU A 53 -1.66 -2.54 -5.65
N THR A 54 -2.07 -1.72 -6.61
CA THR A 54 -1.58 -1.77 -7.98
C THR A 54 -0.68 -0.58 -8.23
N SER A 55 0.59 -0.83 -8.61
CA SER A 55 1.46 0.24 -9.13
C SER A 55 0.90 0.69 -10.47
N LEU A 56 0.51 1.96 -10.61
CA LEU A 56 0.02 2.48 -11.89
C LEU A 56 1.14 2.59 -12.93
N ARG A 57 2.40 2.67 -12.48
CA ARG A 57 3.57 2.72 -13.36
C ARG A 57 3.91 1.36 -13.95
N ASP A 58 3.84 0.32 -13.12
CA ASP A 58 4.27 -1.03 -13.48
C ASP A 58 3.10 -1.96 -13.83
N GLU A 59 1.86 -1.46 -13.73
CA GLU A 59 0.61 -2.21 -13.87
C GLU A 59 0.58 -3.51 -13.05
N THR A 60 1.34 -3.54 -11.95
CA THR A 60 1.57 -4.75 -11.16
C THR A 60 0.82 -4.66 -9.83
N THR A 61 -0.06 -5.63 -9.61
CA THR A 61 -0.89 -5.75 -8.40
C THR A 61 -0.24 -6.66 -7.37
N ILE A 62 -0.15 -6.19 -6.13
CA ILE A 62 0.21 -7.00 -4.96
C ILE A 62 -0.93 -7.01 -3.95
N ARG A 63 -1.08 -8.13 -3.24
CA ARG A 63 -2.01 -8.24 -2.11
C ARG A 63 -1.28 -7.92 -0.81
N GLY A 64 -1.91 -7.11 0.02
CA GLY A 64 -1.41 -6.75 1.34
C GLY A 64 -2.46 -6.95 2.42
N LYS A 65 -2.03 -7.35 3.61
CA LYS A 65 -2.85 -7.34 4.82
C LYS A 65 -2.66 -6.01 5.54
N VAL A 66 -3.76 -5.38 5.91
CA VAL A 66 -3.74 -4.17 6.76
C VAL A 66 -3.27 -4.58 8.16
N ILE A 67 -2.19 -3.98 8.63
CA ILE A 67 -1.63 -4.20 9.97
C ILE A 67 -1.96 -3.08 10.96
N TYR A 68 -2.23 -1.88 10.45
CA TYR A 68 -2.77 -0.76 11.23
C TYR A 68 -3.47 0.24 10.30
N CYS A 69 -4.34 1.07 10.87
CA CYS A 69 -4.98 2.20 10.23
C CYS A 69 -5.01 3.37 11.21
N GLN A 70 -4.44 4.51 10.80
CA GLN A 70 -4.33 5.70 11.63
C GLN A 70 -5.01 6.87 10.93
N LYS A 71 -5.96 7.54 11.60
CA LYS A 71 -6.56 8.78 11.10
C LYS A 71 -5.53 9.91 11.08
N LEU A 72 -5.52 10.69 10.00
CA LEU A 72 -4.72 11.89 9.79
C LEU A 72 -5.57 13.15 9.97
N VAL A 73 -4.93 14.32 9.99
CA VAL A 73 -5.57 15.63 10.20
C VAL A 73 -6.57 16.01 9.09
N ASP A 74 -6.39 15.54 7.85
CA ASP A 74 -7.22 15.92 6.69
C ASP A 74 -8.36 14.91 6.41
N ASP A 75 -8.91 14.26 7.43
CA ASP A 75 -9.89 13.16 7.29
C ASP A 75 -9.42 11.95 6.46
N ARG A 76 -8.15 11.92 6.10
CA ARG A 76 -7.48 10.79 5.46
C ARG A 76 -6.97 9.81 6.51
N TYR A 77 -6.58 8.65 6.03
CA TYR A 77 -5.99 7.58 6.83
C TYR A 77 -4.62 7.25 6.28
N CYS A 78 -3.74 6.86 7.18
CA CYS A 78 -2.50 6.21 6.84
C CYS A 78 -2.59 4.74 7.26
N ILE A 79 -2.45 3.85 6.30
CA ILE A 79 -2.57 2.40 6.53
C ILE A 79 -1.21 1.74 6.36
N GLY A 80 -0.90 0.84 7.29
CA GLY A 80 0.24 -0.05 7.19
C GLY A 80 -0.18 -1.33 6.49
N LEU A 81 0.57 -1.73 5.47
CA LEU A 81 0.36 -2.97 4.74
C LEU A 81 1.55 -3.90 4.92
N ASN A 82 1.26 -5.18 5.11
CA ASN A 82 2.21 -6.29 5.02
C ASN A 82 1.89 -7.12 3.78
N PHE A 83 2.88 -7.31 2.91
CA PHE A 83 2.75 -8.13 1.71
C PHE A 83 3.12 -9.57 2.07
N SER A 84 2.09 -10.40 2.27
CA SER A 84 2.22 -11.76 2.79
C SER A 84 3.02 -12.67 1.85
N GLY A 85 4.33 -12.77 2.07
CA GLY A 85 5.23 -13.74 1.45
C GLY A 85 5.63 -13.45 0.00
N ARG A 86 5.23 -12.31 -0.57
CA ARG A 86 5.69 -11.87 -1.90
C ARG A 86 6.44 -10.55 -1.76
N PRO A 87 7.74 -10.50 -2.07
CA PRO A 87 8.48 -9.25 -2.03
C PRO A 87 7.94 -8.28 -3.07
N VAL A 88 8.03 -6.98 -2.77
CA VAL A 88 7.72 -5.92 -3.73
C VAL A 88 8.66 -6.02 -4.94
N THR A 89 8.08 -6.10 -6.14
CA THR A 89 8.82 -6.15 -7.42
C THR A 89 8.76 -4.84 -8.21
N TRP A 90 8.11 -3.79 -7.69
CA TRP A 90 7.93 -2.51 -8.36
C TRP A 90 9.26 -1.88 -8.81
N SER A 91 9.30 -1.38 -10.04
CA SER A 91 10.53 -0.84 -10.64
C SER A 91 11.07 0.33 -9.84
N THR A 92 10.18 1.22 -9.38
CA THR A 92 10.50 2.37 -8.53
C THR A 92 11.23 1.93 -7.26
N PHE A 93 10.73 0.91 -6.54
CA PHE A 93 11.41 0.41 -5.33
C PHE A 93 12.80 -0.17 -5.64
N ARG A 94 12.95 -0.87 -6.78
CA ARG A 94 14.26 -1.43 -7.21
C ARG A 94 15.28 -0.34 -7.59
N SER A 95 14.83 0.74 -8.21
CA SER A 95 15.72 1.85 -8.58
C SER A 95 16.31 2.55 -7.35
N TYR A 96 15.47 2.85 -6.36
CA TYR A 96 15.90 3.57 -5.15
C TYR A 96 16.52 2.68 -4.08
N SER A 97 16.30 1.36 -4.11
CA SER A 97 16.95 0.45 -3.16
C SER A 97 18.40 0.12 -3.50
N ARG A 98 18.81 0.35 -4.75
CA ARG A 98 20.20 0.19 -5.23
C ARG A 98 21.09 1.39 -4.93
N THR A 99 20.49 2.50 -4.51
CA THR A 99 21.18 3.72 -4.07
C THR A 99 21.41 3.68 -2.57
#